data_AF-A0A349BQT4-F1
#
_entry.id   AF-A0A349BQT4-F1
#
_cell.length_a   1.000
_cell.length_b   1.000
_cell.length_c   1.000
_cell.angle_alpha   90.00
_cell.angle_beta   90.00
_cell.angle_gamma   90.00
#
_symmetry.space_group_name_H-M   'P 1'
#
loop_
_entity.id
_entity.type
_entity.pdbx_description
1 polymer ?
#
loop_
_entity_poly.entity_id
_entity_poly.type
_entity_poly.pdbx_seq_one_letter_code
_entity_poly.pdbx_strand_id
1 'polypeptide(L)'
;MVSVMEAKYGQAERVWVMDRGMVSEENLEFMRSRGAKYLVGTPKSMLKKFERELIESGWEEVSLGVEVKLCPSPEGGRETF
;
A
#
# COMPACT_ATOMS: atom_id res chain seq x y z
N MET A 1 -1.27 -7.62 20.25
CA MET A 1 -0.22 -8.66 20.15
C MET A 1 1.03 -8.13 19.43
N VAL A 2 0.90 -7.45 18.28
CA VAL A 2 2.05 -6.87 17.56
C VAL A 2 2.82 -5.86 18.41
N SER A 3 2.13 -4.94 19.10
CA SER A 3 2.76 -3.92 19.96
C SER A 3 3.60 -4.53 21.10
N VAL A 4 3.19 -5.69 21.62
CA VAL A 4 3.92 -6.39 22.69
C VAL A 4 5.22 -6.98 22.17
N MET A 5 5.22 -7.51 20.94
CA MET A 5 6.43 -8.03 20.30
C MET A 5 7.40 -6.91 19.96
N GLU A 6 6.90 -5.78 19.48
CA GLU A 6 7.76 -4.63 19.16
C GLU A 6 8.33 -3.94 20.39
N ALA A 7 7.56 -3.86 21.48
CA ALA A 7 8.09 -3.34 22.74
C ALA A 7 9.26 -4.21 23.26
N LYS A 8 9.26 -5.51 22.96
CA LYS A 8 10.31 -6.45 23.40
C LYS A 8 11.50 -6.55 22.45
N TYR A 9 11.26 -6.46 21.13
CA TYR A 9 12.24 -6.81 20.10
C TYR A 9 12.48 -5.71 19.06
N GLY A 10 11.80 -4.57 19.18
CA GLY A 10 11.78 -3.53 18.16
C GLY A 10 10.85 -3.88 16.99
N GLN A 11 10.64 -2.90 16.12
CA GLN A 11 9.88 -3.09 14.88
C GLN A 11 10.70 -3.92 13.91
N ALA A 12 10.16 -5.06 13.48
CA ALA A 12 10.82 -5.86 12.46
C ALA A 12 10.67 -5.17 11.09
N GLU A 13 11.76 -5.12 10.33
CA GLU A 13 11.81 -4.57 8.97
C GLU A 13 11.08 -5.46 7.97
N ARG A 14 9.75 -5.50 8.06
CA ARG A 14 8.89 -6.32 7.23
C ARG A 14 7.98 -5.47 6.35
N VAL A 15 7.68 -5.98 5.17
CA VAL A 15 6.63 -5.47 4.30
C VAL A 15 5.41 -6.37 4.44
N TRP A 16 4.27 -5.77 4.76
CA TRP A 16 3.01 -6.51 4.93
C TRP A 16 2.26 -6.55 3.60
N VAL A 17 1.96 -7.73 3.08
CA VAL A 17 1.22 -7.88 1.83
C VAL A 17 -0.15 -8.48 2.14
N MET A 18 -1.22 -7.77 1.79
CA MET A 18 -2.60 -8.17 2.10
C MET A 18 -3.50 -8.05 0.87
N ASP A 19 -4.45 -8.97 0.76
CA ASP A 19 -5.50 -8.88 -0.26
C ASP A 19 -6.53 -7.81 0.12
N ARG A 20 -7.17 -7.23 -0.89
CA ARG A 20 -8.14 -6.11 -0.81
C ARG A 20 -9.32 -6.36 0.13
N GLY A 21 -9.70 -7.62 0.35
CA GLY A 21 -10.81 -8.00 1.22
C GLY A 21 -10.41 -8.26 2.67
N MET A 22 -9.11 -8.28 2.98
CA MET A 22 -8.59 -8.61 4.31
C MET A 22 -8.25 -7.37 5.16
N VAL A 23 -8.47 -6.16 4.63
CA VAL A 23 -8.04 -4.92 5.28
C VAL A 23 -9.22 -4.02 5.60
N SER A 24 -9.23 -3.49 6.81
CA SER A 24 -10.10 -2.39 7.23
C SER A 24 -9.30 -1.09 7.28
N GLU A 25 -10.00 0.05 7.20
CA GLU A 25 -9.35 1.35 7.31
C GLU A 25 -8.66 1.55 8.68
N GLU A 26 -9.26 1.03 9.75
CA GLU A 26 -8.67 1.03 11.09
C GLU A 26 -7.31 0.29 11.12
N ASN A 27 -7.20 -0.85 10.42
CA ASN A 27 -5.95 -1.59 10.33
C ASN A 27 -4.90 -0.83 9.49
N LEU A 28 -5.31 -0.17 8.42
CA LEU A 28 -4.41 0.67 7.62
C LEU A 28 -3.91 1.88 8.42
N GLU A 29 -4.79 2.53 9.17
CA GLU A 29 -4.42 3.64 10.04
C GLU A 29 -3.44 3.19 11.13
N PHE A 30 -3.68 2.04 11.75
CA PHE A 30 -2.73 1.43 12.67
C PHE A 30 -1.36 1.22 12.01
N MET A 31 -1.31 0.73 10.78
CA MET A 31 -0.08 0.52 10.01
C MET A 31 0.62 1.83 9.65
N ARG A 32 -0.12 2.87 9.26
CA ARG A 32 0.42 4.21 8.97
C ARG A 32 0.99 4.88 10.22
N SER A 33 0.29 4.79 11.35
CA SER A 33 0.67 5.44 12.62
C SER A 33 2.06 5.04 13.12
N ARG A 34 2.50 3.82 12.78
CA ARG A 34 3.78 3.22 13.16
C ARG A 34 4.80 3.17 12.00
N GLY A 35 4.50 3.82 10.89
CA GLY A 35 5.38 3.84 9.71
C GLY A 35 5.67 2.45 9.13
N ALA A 36 4.74 1.50 9.24
CA ALA A 36 4.91 0.17 8.65
C ALA A 36 4.84 0.25 7.11
N LYS A 37 5.66 -0.54 6.43
CA LYS A 37 5.59 -0.71 4.98
C LYS A 37 4.56 -1.78 4.64
N TYR A 38 3.67 -1.52 3.68
CA TYR A 38 2.68 -2.49 3.25
C TYR A 38 2.30 -2.34 1.77
N LEU A 39 1.77 -3.42 1.21
CA LEU A 39 1.13 -3.48 -0.09
C LEU A 39 -0.25 -4.09 0.09
N VAL A 40 -1.27 -3.41 -0.40
CA VAL A 40 -2.66 -3.87 -0.30
C VAL A 40 -3.29 -3.85 -1.68
N GLY A 41 -4.01 -4.91 -2.01
CA GLY A 41 -4.79 -4.93 -3.24
C GLY A 41 -5.81 -3.80 -3.27
N THR A 42 -5.86 -3.04 -4.36
CA THR A 42 -6.86 -1.98 -4.53
C THR A 42 -8.22 -2.59 -4.89
N PRO A 43 -9.31 -2.22 -4.20
CA PRO A 43 -10.66 -2.60 -4.61
C PRO A 43 -10.96 -2.13 -6.04
N LYS A 44 -11.67 -2.94 -6.84
CA LYS A 44 -11.98 -2.61 -8.24
C LYS A 44 -12.71 -1.27 -8.40
N SER A 45 -13.56 -0.90 -7.44
CA SER A 45 -14.26 0.38 -7.44
C SER A 45 -13.32 1.59 -7.32
N MET A 46 -12.20 1.43 -6.61
CA MET A 46 -11.19 2.47 -6.42
C MET A 46 -10.31 2.67 -7.66
N LEU A 47 -10.14 1.64 -8.50
CA LEU A 47 -9.39 1.78 -9.77
C LEU A 47 -9.98 2.86 -10.68
N LYS A 48 -11.28 3.13 -10.57
CA LYS A 48 -11.94 4.21 -11.31
C LYS A 48 -11.34 5.59 -11.04
N LYS A 49 -10.80 5.81 -9.83
CA LYS A 49 -10.14 7.06 -9.44
C LYS A 49 -8.80 7.27 -10.15
N PHE A 50 -8.24 6.21 -10.76
CA PHE A 50 -6.92 6.20 -11.40
C PHE A 50 -7.01 5.87 -12.90
N GLU A 51 -8.19 5.97 -13.51
CA GLU A 51 -8.41 5.59 -14.92
C GLU A 51 -7.44 6.32 -15.87
N ARG A 52 -7.20 7.61 -15.61
CA ARG A 52 -6.26 8.40 -16.43
C ARG A 52 -4.83 7.89 -16.26
N GLU A 53 -4.39 7.73 -15.02
CA GLU A 53 -3.04 7.29 -14.68
C GLU A 53 -2.75 5.89 -15.24
N LEU A 54 -3.73 4.99 -15.23
CA LEU A 54 -3.58 3.63 -15.76
C LEU A 54 -3.39 3.59 -17.29
N ILE A 55 -3.98 4.54 -18.03
CA ILE A 55 -3.91 4.60 -19.50
C ILE A 55 -2.69 5.39 -19.99
N GLU A 56 -2.27 6.39 -19.21
CA GLU A 56 -1.09 7.18 -19.52
C GLU A 56 0.20 6.33 -19.51
N SER A 57 1.16 6.73 -20.36
CA SER A 57 2.51 6.17 -20.35
C SER A 57 3.26 6.43 -19.03
N GLY A 58 4.48 5.90 -18.90
CA GLY A 58 5.33 6.09 -17.72
C GLY A 58 5.26 4.95 -16.70
N TRP A 59 4.98 3.74 -17.17
CA TRP A 59 5.20 2.51 -16.42
C TRP A 59 6.70 2.19 -16.39
N GLU A 60 7.19 1.72 -15.25
CA GLU A 60 8.58 1.34 -15.06
C GLU A 60 8.67 -0.16 -14.76
N GLU A 61 9.51 -0.89 -15.51
CA GLU A 61 9.79 -2.30 -15.24
C GLU A 61 10.71 -2.43 -14.02
N VAL A 62 10.16 -2.95 -12.92
CA VAL A 62 10.90 -3.12 -11.64
C VAL A 62 11.44 -4.54 -11.47
N SER A 63 10.91 -5.49 -12.23
CA SER A 63 11.33 -6.89 -12.30
C SER A 63 10.85 -7.46 -13.64
N LEU A 64 11.46 -8.55 -14.11
CA LEU A 64 11.11 -9.16 -15.39
C LEU A 64 9.60 -9.43 -15.48
N GLY A 65 8.93 -8.73 -16.41
CA GLY A 65 7.48 -8.85 -16.63
C GLY A 65 6.61 -8.22 -15.54
N VAL A 66 7.17 -7.34 -14.70
CA VAL A 66 6.46 -6.60 -13.66
C VAL A 66 6.72 -5.10 -13.85
N GLU A 67 5.67 -4.40 -14.25
CA GLU A 67 5.66 -2.95 -14.39
C GLU A 67 4.90 -2.29 -13.25
N VAL A 68 5.41 -1.16 -12.78
CA VAL A 68 4.80 -0.35 -11.72
C VAL A 68 4.69 1.10 -12.19
N LYS A 69 3.59 1.75 -11.83
CA LYS A 69 3.41 3.19 -11.98
C LYS A 69 3.00 3.77 -10.65
N LEU A 70 3.72 4.78 -10.19
CA LEU A 70 3.42 5.46 -8.93
C LEU A 70 2.34 6.52 -9.14
N CYS A 71 1.19 6.32 -8.51
CA CYS A 71 0.07 7.26 -8.54
C CYS A 71 -0.07 7.95 -7.17
N PRO A 72 -0.15 9.29 -7.13
CA PRO A 72 -0.40 9.99 -5.87
C PRO A 72 -1.78 9.62 -5.32
N SER A 73 -1.91 9.62 -3.98
CA SER A 73 -3.20 9.41 -3.34
C SER A 73 -4.25 10.43 -3.85
N PRO A 74 -5.42 9.99 -4.31
CA PRO A 74 -6.51 10.88 -4.74
C PRO A 74 -6.99 11.81 -3.61
N GLU A 75 -6.74 11.42 -2.37
CA GLU A 75 -7.18 12.12 -1.16
C GLU A 75 -6.03 12.92 -0.50
N GLY A 76 -4.87 13.05 -1.18
CA GLY A 76 -3.74 13.84 -0.70
C GLY A 76 -2.96 13.20 0.44
N GLY A 77 -3.15 11.89 0.67
CA GLY A 77 -2.39 11.11 1.64
C GLY A 77 -0.93 10.89 1.21
N ARG A 78 -0.10 10.43 2.15
CA ARG A 78 1.31 10.05 1.89
C ARG A 78 1.46 8.70 1.18
N GLU A 79 0.36 7.98 0.98
CA GLU A 79 0.35 6.70 0.30
C GLU A 79 0.51 6.90 -1.21
N THR A 80 1.13 5.91 -1.84
CA THR A 80 1.25 5.80 -3.28
C THR A 80 0.50 4.56 -3.74
N PHE A 81 -0.20 4.68 -4.85
CA PHE A 81 -1.05 3.66 -5.44
C PHE A 81 -0.49 3.17 -6.76
#